data_AF-A0A553FS23-F1
#
_entry.id   AF-A0A553FS23-F1
#
_cell.length_a   1.000
_cell.length_b   1.000
_cell.length_c   1.000
_cell.angle_alpha   90.00
_cell.angle_beta   90.00
_cell.angle_gamma   90.00
#
_symmetry.space_group_name_H-M   'P 1'
#
loop_
_entity.id
_entity.type
_entity.pdbx_description
1 polymer ?
#
loop_
_entity_poly.entity_id
_entity_poly.type
_entity_poly.pdbx_seq_one_letter_code
_entity_poly.pdbx_strand_id
1 'polypeptide(L)' 'MQKITLMVKDDSKISFFLELIKQFDFIEVQRSSRSISKDYNFFESAGLWKDRNVTGDQLREQAWKRDN' A
#
# COMPACT_ATOMS: atom_id res chain seq x y z
N MET A 1 -26.02 -12.40 2.07
CA MET A 1 -24.59 -12.73 1.93
C MET A 1 -23.98 -12.84 3.32
N GLN A 2 -23.27 -13.93 3.61
CA GLN A 2 -22.58 -14.11 4.89
C GLN A 2 -21.07 -13.96 4.66
N LYS A 3 -20.39 -13.27 5.58
CA LYS A 3 -18.94 -13.01 5.49
C LYS A 3 -18.23 -13.78 6.59
N ILE A 4 -17.25 -14.58 6.20
CA ILE A 4 -16.40 -15.34 7.11
C ILE A 4 -14.96 -14.85 6.93
N THR A 5 -14.26 -14.59 8.03
CA THR A 5 -12.83 -14.25 8.04
C THR A 5 -12.05 -15.45 8.55
N LEU A 6 -11.12 -15.92 7.72
CA LEU A 6 -10.28 -17.07 8.02
C LEU A 6 -8.85 -16.58 8.29
N MET A 7 -8.25 -17.08 9.36
CA MET A 7 -6.84 -16.84 9.68
C MET A 7 -6.05 -18.08 9.32
N VAL A 8 -5.27 -18.00 8.26
CA VAL A 8 -4.37 -19.08 7.85
C VAL A 8 -3.06 -18.92 8.62
N LYS A 9 -2.65 -19.94 9.38
CA LYS A 9 -1.42 -19.92 10.19
C LYS A 9 -0.15 -20.16 9.38
N ASP A 10 -0.29 -20.73 8.18
CA ASP A 10 0.80 -21.14 7.33
C ASP A 10 0.69 -20.47 5.96
N ASP A 11 1.51 -19.44 5.76
CA ASP A 11 1.51 -18.63 4.56
C ASP A 11 1.85 -19.42 3.30
N SER A 12 2.61 -20.53 3.42
CA SER A 12 2.97 -21.38 2.28
C SER A 12 1.74 -22.03 1.62
N LYS A 13 0.65 -22.18 2.38
CA LYS A 13 -0.57 -22.87 1.93
C LYS A 13 -1.67 -21.92 1.46
N ILE A 14 -1.47 -20.61 1.60
CA ILE A 14 -2.47 -19.60 1.20
C ILE A 14 -2.78 -19.68 -0.30
N SER A 15 -1.76 -19.81 -1.14
CA SER A 15 -1.94 -19.85 -2.59
C SER A 15 -2.81 -21.04 -3.03
N PHE A 16 -2.50 -22.23 -2.52
CA PHE A 16 -3.29 -23.45 -2.78
C PHE A 16 -4.72 -23.33 -2.27
N PHE A 17 -4.91 -22.82 -1.05
CA PHE A 17 -6.22 -22.63 -0.46
C PHE A 17 -7.10 -21.65 -1.25
N LEU A 18 -6.51 -20.55 -1.74
CA LEU A 18 -7.20 -19.60 -2.60
C LEU A 18 -7.59 -20.20 -3.94
N GLU A 19 -6.75 -21.05 -4.53
CA GLU A 19 -7.10 -21.77 -5.77
C GLU A 19 -8.25 -22.75 -5.56
N LEU A 20 -8.24 -23.50 -4.46
CA LEU A 20 -9.32 -24.42 -4.11
C LEU A 20 -10.64 -23.68 -3.91
N ILE A 21 -10.64 -22.58 -3.15
CA ILE A 21 -11.86 -21.82 -2.87
C ILE A 21 -12.46 -21.24 -4.15
N LYS A 22 -11.63 -20.80 -5.09
CA LYS A 22 -12.08 -20.25 -6.38
C LYS A 22 -12.83 -21.26 -7.25
N GLN A 23 -12.71 -22.56 -6.98
CA GLN A 23 -13.44 -23.58 -7.73
C GLN A 23 -14.91 -23.67 -7.33
N PHE A 24 -15.27 -23.16 -6.15
CA PHE A 24 -16.66 -23.13 -5.70
C PHE A 24 -17.40 -21.96 -6.36
N ASP A 25 -18.49 -22.26 -7.04
CA ASP A 25 -19.37 -21.32 -7.74
C ASP A 25 -20.14 -20.37 -6.80
N PHE A 26 -20.27 -20.73 -5.53
CA PHE A 26 -20.96 -19.95 -4.50
C PHE A 26 -20.04 -19.03 -3.68
N ILE A 27 -18.72 -19.00 -3.94
CA ILE A 27 -17.77 -18.22 -3.13
C ILE A 27 -17.17 -17.06 -3.91
N GLU A 28 -17.33 -15.85 -3.37
CA GLU A 28 -16.73 -14.64 -3.90
C GLU A 28 -15.46 -14.27 -3.11
N VAL A 29 -14.29 -14.37 -3.75
CA VAL A 29 -13.00 -14.05 -3.13
C VAL A 29 -12.67 -12.57 -3.35
N GLN A 30 -12.96 -11.73 -2.37
CA GLN A 30 -12.56 -10.31 -2.39
C GLN A 30 -11.14 -10.13 -1.85
N ARG A 31 -10.19 -9.77 -2.73
CA ARG A 31 -8.85 -9.35 -2.31
C ARG A 31 -8.94 -7.93 -1.80
N SER A 32 -8.72 -7.72 -0.50
CA SER A 32 -8.50 -6.37 0.03
C SER A 32 -7.11 -5.89 -0.43
N SER A 33 -7.02 -5.30 -1.61
CA SER A 33 -5.87 -4.46 -1.92
C SER A 33 -5.91 -3.30 -0.94
N ARG A 34 -4.95 -3.23 -0.02
CA ARG A 34 -4.63 -1.96 0.64
C ARG A 34 -4.26 -1.02 -0.51
N SER A 35 -5.16 -0.12 -0.90
CA SER A 35 -4.77 0.98 -1.74
C SER A 35 -3.78 1.78 -0.90
N ILE A 36 -2.49 1.66 -1.19
CA ILE A 36 -1.55 2.69 -0.82
C ILE A 36 -2.08 3.90 -1.60
N SER A 37 -2.78 4.81 -0.91
CA SER A 37 -3.25 6.07 -1.50
C SER A 37 -2.01 6.76 -2.04
N LYS A 38 -1.85 6.77 -3.36
CA LYS A 38 -0.73 7.44 -4.04
C LYS A 38 -0.81 8.96 -3.91
N ASP A 39 -1.96 9.49 -3.50
CA ASP A 39 -2.22 10.92 -3.32
C ASP A 39 -2.03 11.38 -1.87
N TYR A 40 -1.02 10.87 -1.17
CA TYR A 40 -0.57 11.58 0.02
C TYR A 40 0.50 12.59 -0.38
N ASN A 41 0.10 13.84 -0.56
CA ASN A 41 1.03 14.94 -0.76
C ASN A 41 1.83 15.11 0.54
N PHE A 42 3.07 14.64 0.55
CA PHE A 42 4.02 14.78 1.67
C PHE A 42 4.12 16.22 2.21
N PHE A 43 3.82 17.22 1.36
CA PHE A 43 3.81 18.64 1.72
C PHE A 43 2.51 19.13 2.37
N GLU A 44 1.42 18.35 2.37
CA GLU A 44 0.17 18.71 3.05
C GLU A 44 0.25 18.56 4.57
N SER A 45 1.02 17.59 5.08
CA SER A 45 1.23 17.38 6.52
C SER A 45 2.18 18.37 7.16
N ALA A 46 2.79 19.21 6.35
CA ALA A 46 4.01 19.89 6.72
C ALA A 46 3.71 21.38 6.85
N GLY A 47 2.92 21.77 7.87
CA GLY A 47 2.64 23.17 8.21
C GLY A 47 3.90 24.03 8.39
N LEU A 48 5.06 23.40 8.63
CA LEU A 48 6.39 23.99 8.66
C LEU A 48 6.92 24.47 7.28
N TRP A 49 6.31 24.01 6.18
CA TRP A 49 6.74 24.26 4.80
C TRP A 49 5.76 25.12 4.02
N LYS A 50 4.63 25.51 4.64
CA LYS A 50 3.55 26.29 4.02
C LYS A 50 4.04 27.60 3.37
N ASP A 51 5.05 28.24 3.95
CA ASP A 51 5.63 29.50 3.46
C ASP A 51 6.96 29.29 2.73
N ARG A 52 7.35 28.04 2.45
CA ARG A 52 8.60 27.70 1.76
C ARG A 52 8.27 27.08 0.41
N ASN A 53 8.70 27.74 -0.67
CA ASN A 53 8.59 27.17 -2.02
C ASN A 53 9.68 26.11 -2.23
N VAL A 54 9.48 24.92 -1.66
CA VAL A 54 10.43 23.81 -1.70
C VAL A 54 9.78 22.61 -2.35
N THR A 55 10.38 22.09 -3.41
CA THR A 55 9.92 20.87 -4.08
C THR A 55 10.65 19.63 -3.57
N GLY A 56 10.07 18.45 -3.78
CA GLY A 56 10.68 17.18 -3.38
C GLY A 56 12.04 16.95 -4.04
N ASP A 57 12.22 17.42 -5.27
CA ASP A 57 13.46 17.27 -6.03
C ASP A 57 14.58 18.14 -5.46
N GLN A 58 14.27 19.38 -5.05
CA GLN A 58 15.23 20.27 -4.38
C GLN A 58 15.74 19.66 -3.06
N LEU A 59 14.85 19.02 -2.29
CA LEU A 59 15.24 18.33 -1.06
C LEU A 59 16.17 17.15 -1.35
N ARG A 60 15.91 16.38 -2.42
CA ARG A 60 16.76 15.26 -2.82
C ARG A 60 18.15 15.73 -3.25
N GLU A 61 18.23 16.79 -4.05
CA GLU A 61 19.51 17.37 -4.47
C GLU A 61 20.33 17.88 -3.29
N GLN A 62 19.71 18.54 -2.32
CA GLN A 62 20.41 19.02 -1.12
C GLN A 62 20.82 17.88 -0.17
N ALA A 63 19.97 16.86 -0.01
CA ALA A 63 20.25 15.72 0.86
C ALA A 63 21.36 14.82 0.29
N TRP A 64 21.43 14.70 -1.03
CA TRP A 64 22.43 13.92 -1.74
C TRP A 64 23.40 14.85 -2.44
N LYS A 65 24.09 15.71 -1.69
CA LYS A 65 25.30 16.37 -2.19
C LYS A 65 26.26 15.28 -2.68
N ARG A 66 26.23 15.05 -3.99
CA ARG A 66 27.24 14.27 -4.69
C ARG A 66 28.45 15.18 -4.71
N ASP A 67 29.28 15.08 -3.66
CA ASP A 67 30.64 15.60 -3.71
C ASP A 67 31.27 15.08 -5.01
N ASN A 68 31.77 16.01 -5.79
CA ASN A 68 32.51 15.75 -7.02
C ASN A 68 33.98 16.05 -6.76
#